data_AF-R2SG50-F1
#
_entry.id   AF-R2SG50-F1
#
_cell.length_a   1.000
_cell.length_b   1.000
_cell.length_c   1.000
_cell.angle_alpha   90.00
_cell.angle_beta   90.00
_cell.angle_gamma   90.00
#
_symmetry.space_group_name_H-M   'P 1'
#
loop_
_entity.id
_entity.type
_entity.pdbx_description
1 polymer ?
#
loop_
_entity_poly.entity_id
_entity_poly.type
_entity_poly.pdbx_seq_one_letter_code
_entity_poly.pdbx_strand_id
1 'polypeptide(L)' 'MKKRQRKKQAYKQYIRDIFEGYEKMVANQDLDRLEFRYLKEETVIYRDQEQQIHFLTRDQQ' A
#
# COMPACT_ATOMS: atom_id res chain seq x y z
N MET A 1 -2.50 2.21 -26.16
CA MET A 1 -2.02 2.88 -24.91
C MET A 1 -0.50 2.87 -24.88
N LYS A 2 0.15 4.05 -24.92
CA LYS A 2 1.62 4.15 -24.90
C LYS A 2 2.17 3.54 -23.60
N LYS A 3 3.33 2.85 -23.63
CA LYS A 3 3.95 2.18 -22.45
C LYS A 3 4.00 3.07 -21.19
N ARG A 4 4.28 4.37 -21.37
CA ARG A 4 4.27 5.39 -20.31
C ARG A 4 2.91 5.55 -19.62
N GLN A 5 1.81 5.54 -20.39
CA GLN A 5 0.46 5.70 -19.86
C GLN A 5 0.06 4.49 -19.00
N ARG A 6 0.40 3.27 -19.45
CA ARG A 6 0.14 2.04 -18.68
C ARG A 6 0.87 2.05 -17.33
N LYS A 7 2.15 2.45 -17.29
CA LYS A 7 2.90 2.59 -16.03
C LYS A 7 2.25 3.61 -15.09
N LYS A 8 1.87 4.79 -15.62
CA LYS A 8 1.19 5.82 -14.81
C LYS A 8 -0.15 5.30 -14.25
N GLN A 9 -0.90 4.55 -15.03
CA GLN A 9 -2.17 3.96 -14.58
C GLN A 9 -1.94 2.90 -13.50
N ALA A 10 -0.97 2.01 -13.68
CA ALA A 10 -0.61 1.00 -12.69
C ALA A 10 -0.15 1.63 -11.36
N TYR A 11 0.66 2.69 -11.42
CA TYR A 11 1.06 3.43 -10.21
C TYR A 11 -0.14 4.08 -9.51
N LYS A 12 -1.08 4.67 -10.27
CA LYS A 12 -2.32 5.20 -9.69
C LYS A 12 -3.15 4.12 -9.00
N GLN A 13 -3.22 2.92 -9.60
CA GLN A 13 -3.91 1.79 -9.01
C GLN A 13 -3.23 1.35 -7.72
N TYR A 14 -1.90 1.22 -7.74
CA TYR A 14 -1.11 0.91 -6.56
C TYR A 14 -1.37 1.87 -5.38
N ILE A 15 -1.36 3.18 -5.63
CA ILE A 15 -1.70 4.18 -4.62
C ILE A 15 -3.14 4.01 -4.12
N ARG A 16 -4.08 3.72 -5.02
CA ARG A 16 -5.48 3.49 -4.65
C ARG A 16 -5.63 2.26 -3.74
N ASP A 17 -4.95 1.17 -4.09
CA ASP A 17 -4.98 -0.09 -3.33
C ASP A 17 -4.44 0.12 -1.91
N ILE A 18 -3.39 0.94 -1.73
CA ILE A 18 -2.86 1.33 -0.41
C ILE A 18 -3.93 2.03 0.43
N PHE A 19 -4.62 3.03 -0.12
CA PHE A 19 -5.66 3.75 0.62
C PHE A 19 -6.88 2.87 0.92
N GLU A 20 -7.33 2.05 -0.02
CA GLU A 20 -8.41 1.07 0.22
C GLU A 20 -8.00 0.04 1.29
N GLY A 21 -6.72 -0.36 1.32
CA GLY A 21 -6.16 -1.19 2.37
C GLY A 21 -6.21 -0.52 3.74
N TYR A 22 -5.80 0.75 3.81
CA TYR A 22 -5.90 1.54 5.02
C TYR A 22 -7.33 1.64 5.54
N GLU A 23 -8.30 1.96 4.67
CA GLU A 23 -9.72 2.03 5.05
C GLU A 23 -10.23 0.69 5.61
N LYS A 24 -9.84 -0.44 5.01
CA LYS A 24 -10.16 -1.77 5.54
C LYS A 24 -9.52 -2.00 6.91
N MET A 25 -8.28 -1.57 7.11
CA MET A 25 -7.59 -1.66 8.40
C MET A 25 -8.26 -0.81 9.47
N VAL A 26 -8.76 0.38 9.11
CA VAL A 26 -9.54 1.22 10.03
C VAL A 26 -10.86 0.55 10.40
N ALA A 27 -11.54 -0.06 9.43
CA ALA A 27 -12.81 -0.74 9.64
C ALA A 27 -12.70 -2.09 10.37
N ASN A 28 -11.55 -2.78 10.25
CA ASN A 28 -11.32 -4.09 10.84
C ASN A 28 -10.03 -4.10 11.68
N GLN A 29 -10.19 -4.23 13.00
CA GLN A 29 -9.08 -4.25 13.96
C GLN A 29 -8.25 -5.53 13.92
N ASP A 30 -8.75 -6.61 13.30
CA ASP A 30 -8.03 -7.89 13.16
C ASP A 30 -6.96 -7.86 12.06
N LEU A 31 -6.91 -6.78 11.27
CA LEU A 31 -5.91 -6.59 10.23
C LEU A 31 -4.68 -5.88 10.80
N ASP A 32 -3.65 -6.65 11.11
CA ASP A 32 -2.40 -6.12 11.66
C ASP A 32 -1.42 -5.64 10.61
N ARG A 33 -1.48 -6.18 9.38
CA ARG A 33 -0.51 -5.89 8.32
C ARG A 33 -1.05 -6.11 6.92
N LEU A 34 -0.74 -5.19 6.01
CA LEU A 34 -1.03 -5.25 4.58
C LEU A 34 0.21 -4.86 3.78
N GLU A 35 0.47 -5.54 2.67
CA GLU A 35 1.63 -5.29 1.82
C GLU A 35 1.19 -4.98 0.38
N PHE A 36 1.76 -3.92 -0.18
CA PHE A 36 1.50 -3.45 -1.54
C PHE A 36 2.82 -3.36 -2.28
N ARG A 37 2.83 -3.73 -3.56
CA ARG A 37 4.05 -3.70 -4.38
C ARG A 37 3.80 -3.07 -5.74
N TYR A 38 4.75 -2.24 -6.17
CA TYR A 38 4.79 -1.69 -7.51
C TYR A 38 6.22 -1.57 -8.03
N LEU A 39 6.56 -2.32 -9.08
CA LEU A 39 7.91 -2.40 -9.63
C LEU A 39 8.95 -2.78 -8.58
N LYS A 40 9.78 -1.84 -8.14
CA LYS A 40 10.81 -2.02 -7.11
C LYS A 40 10.41 -1.34 -5.80
N GLU A 41 9.18 -0.89 -5.66
CA GLU A 41 8.69 -0.26 -4.45
C GLU A 41 7.76 -1.21 -3.71
N GLU A 42 7.90 -1.28 -2.39
CA GLU A 42 6.99 -1.98 -1.49
C GLU A 42 6.52 -1.02 -0.40
N THR A 43 5.21 -0.93 -0.21
CA THR A 43 4.58 -0.23 0.90
C THR A 43 3.92 -1.24 1.83
N VAL A 44 4.26 -1.18 3.11
CA VAL A 44 3.63 -1.96 4.17
C VAL A 44 2.81 -1.02 5.04
N ILE A 45 1.55 -1.38 5.26
CA ILE A 45 0.68 -0.76 6.26
C ILE A 45 0.61 -1.73 7.43
N TYR A 46 0.88 -1.29 8.66
CA TYR A 46 0.85 -2.18 9.83
C TYR A 46 0.40 -1.47 11.10
N ARG A 47 -0.13 -2.23 12.06
CA ARG A 47 -0.42 -1.77 13.42
C ARG A 47 0.79 -1.97 14.31
N ASP A 48 1.10 -0.97 15.13
CA ASP A 48 2.07 -1.11 16.21
C ASP A 48 1.42 -1.66 17.49
N GLN A 49 2.21 -1.72 18.57
CA GLN A 49 1.75 -2.21 19.87
C GLN A 49 0.68 -1.33 20.51
N GLU A 50 0.58 -0.06 20.11
CA GLU A 50 -0.43 0.90 20.55
C GLU A 50 -1.66 0.90 19.62
N GLN A 51 -1.74 -0.06 18.70
CA GLN A 51 -2.76 -0.17 17.64
C GLN A 51 -2.79 1.02 16.67
N GLN A 52 -1.73 1.83 16.61
CA GLN A 52 -1.61 2.91 15.65
C GLN A 52 -1.21 2.36 14.29
N ILE A 53 -1.77 2.93 13.23
CA ILE A 53 -1.53 2.49 11.86
C ILE A 53 -0.36 3.28 11.27
N HIS A 54 0.67 2.55 10.83
CA HIS A 54 1.88 3.10 10.23
C HIS A 54 1.99 2.71 8.76
N PHE A 55 2.64 3.59 7.98
CA PHE A 55 2.97 3.35 6.59
C PHE A 55 4.49 3.33 6.43
N LEU A 56 5.03 2.27 5.84
CA LEU A 56 6.44 2.15 5.53
C LEU A 56 6.61 1.82 4.06
N THR A 57 7.21 2.75 3.30
CA THR A 57 7.56 2.53 1.89
C THR A 57 9.07 2.35 1.77
N ARG A 58 9.50 1.30 1.08
CA ARG A 58 10.91 0.97 0.84
C ARG A 58 11.13 0.51 -0.59
N ASP A 59 12.33 0.78 -1.10
CA ASP A 59 12.78 0.16 -2.35
C ASP A 59 13.19 -1.30 -2.08
N GLN A 60 12.63 -2.23 -2.86
CA GLN A 60 13.15 -3.59 -3.02
C GLN A 60 14.45 -3.53 -3.82
N GLN A 61 15.56 -3.84 -3.15
CA GLN A 61 16.90 -3.95 -3.75
C GLN A 61 16.94 -5.04 -4.83
#